data_AF-A0A7V7SZA2-F1
#
_entry.id   AF-A0A7V7SZA2-F1
#
_cell.length_a   1.000
_cell.length_b   1.000
_cell.length_c   1.000
_cell.angle_alpha   90.00
_cell.angle_beta   90.00
_cell.angle_gamma   90.00
#
_symmetry.space_group_name_H-M   'P 1'
#
loop_
_entity.id
_entity.type
_entity.pdbx_description
1 polymer ?
#
loop_
_entity_poly.entity_id
_entity_poly.type
_entity_poly.pdbx_seq_one_letter_code
_entity_poly.pdbx_strand_id
1 'polypeptide(L)'
;MTMERSECPGFADLSACIDGELSADRRAAVEEHLRGCDECRHQVGELHAVSRAMRASLEGIAAIDVVEQVRWRVAEQSRDVGRRYSAFGLVPLALTASLILGVGVTLGSRLASPLPSADISTAARMAPFVAVPPGNVCLNYPSCYLR
;
A
#
# COMPACT_ATOMS: atom_id res chain seq x y z
N MET A 1 9.87 41.66 -14.08
CA MET A 1 10.86 40.64 -13.66
C MET A 1 10.40 39.31 -14.22
N THR A 2 10.97 38.88 -15.33
CA THR A 2 10.66 37.61 -16.00
C THR A 2 11.72 36.59 -15.58
N MET A 3 11.43 35.73 -14.59
CA MET A 3 12.27 34.56 -14.32
C MET A 3 11.96 33.50 -15.38
N GLU A 4 13.01 32.92 -15.94
CA GLU A 4 12.94 31.97 -17.05
C GLU A 4 12.18 30.70 -16.64
N ARG A 5 11.30 30.22 -17.53
CA ARG A 5 10.44 29.03 -17.37
C ARG A 5 11.18 27.72 -17.05
N SER A 6 12.51 27.71 -17.05
CA SER A 6 13.34 26.53 -16.78
C SER A 6 13.49 26.19 -15.30
N GLU A 7 13.22 27.12 -14.38
CA GLU A 7 13.43 26.91 -12.92
C GLU A 7 12.13 26.71 -12.13
N CYS A 8 10.96 26.79 -12.77
CA CYS A 8 9.68 26.60 -12.10
C CYS A 8 9.40 25.12 -11.82
N PRO A 9 8.80 24.78 -10.65
CA PRO A 9 8.28 23.44 -10.40
C PRO A 9 7.29 23.04 -11.48
N GLY A 10 7.32 21.75 -11.86
CA GLY A 10 6.35 21.23 -12.82
C GLY A 10 4.93 21.29 -12.26
N PHE A 11 3.93 21.32 -13.14
CA PHE A 11 2.52 21.32 -12.75
C PHE A 11 2.15 20.16 -11.80
N ALA A 12 2.74 18.97 -12.02
CA ALA A 12 2.53 17.81 -11.15
C ALA A 12 3.01 18.05 -9.71
N ASP A 13 4.15 18.73 -9.54
CA ASP A 13 4.66 19.09 -8.20
C ASP A 13 3.74 20.11 -7.52
N LEU A 14 3.20 21.08 -8.27
CA LEU A 14 2.25 22.06 -7.74
C LEU A 14 0.94 21.38 -7.28
N SER A 15 0.40 20.46 -8.08
CA SER A 15 -0.78 19.67 -7.70
C SER A 15 -0.51 18.81 -6.48
N ALA A 16 0.56 18.02 -6.49
CA ALA A 16 0.94 17.18 -5.36
C ALA A 16 1.22 17.99 -4.08
N CYS A 17 1.72 19.22 -4.20
CA CYS A 17 1.91 20.13 -3.08
C CYS A 17 0.56 20.53 -2.44
N ILE A 18 -0.46 20.80 -3.26
CA ILE A 18 -1.81 21.13 -2.81
C ILE A 18 -2.47 19.92 -2.14
N ASP A 19 -2.29 18.73 -2.71
CA ASP A 19 -2.89 17.49 -2.21
C ASP A 19 -2.15 16.89 -1.00
N GLY A 20 -0.98 17.43 -0.65
CA GLY A 20 -0.18 16.98 0.49
C GLY A 20 0.62 15.70 0.22
N GLU A 21 0.87 15.38 -1.05
CA GLU A 21 1.49 14.12 -1.49
C GLU A 21 3.01 14.23 -1.67
N LEU A 22 3.59 15.43 -1.57
CA LEU A 22 5.03 15.63 -1.62
C LEU A 22 5.71 15.22 -0.31
N SER A 23 6.94 14.70 -0.41
CA SER A 23 7.82 14.54 0.75
C SER A 23 8.10 15.89 1.42
N ALA A 24 8.46 15.88 2.71
CA ALA A 24 8.71 17.10 3.47
C ALA A 24 9.74 18.03 2.79
N ASP A 25 10.85 17.46 2.32
CA ASP A 25 11.91 18.22 1.65
C ASP A 25 11.43 18.84 0.33
N ARG A 26 10.68 18.07 -0.47
CA ARG A 26 10.18 18.55 -1.77
C ARG A 26 9.10 19.60 -1.58
N ARG A 27 8.23 19.42 -0.59
CA ARG A 27 7.21 20.39 -0.20
C ARG A 27 7.85 21.70 0.22
N ALA A 28 8.87 21.68 1.08
CA ALA A 28 9.57 22.89 1.51
C ALA A 28 10.20 23.66 0.34
N ALA A 29 10.81 22.95 -0.63
CA ALA A 29 11.37 23.56 -1.83
C ALA A 29 10.31 24.24 -2.72
N VAL A 30 9.16 23.58 -2.92
CA VAL A 30 8.04 24.15 -3.68
C VAL A 30 7.43 25.35 -2.96
N GLU A 31 7.22 25.26 -1.65
CA GLU A 31 6.70 26.37 -0.84
C GLU A 31 7.64 27.58 -0.85
N GLU A 32 8.96 27.37 -0.80
CA GLU A 32 9.95 28.45 -0.95
C GLU A 32 9.86 29.10 -2.33
N HIS A 33 9.77 28.31 -3.41
CA HIS A 33 9.58 28.85 -4.76
C HIS A 33 8.29 29.68 -4.86
N LEU A 34 7.19 29.21 -4.25
CA LEU A 34 5.92 29.92 -4.23
C LEU A 34 5.98 31.26 -3.47
N ARG A 35 6.98 31.51 -2.61
CA ARG A 35 7.20 32.85 -2.01
C ARG A 35 7.77 33.84 -3.03
N GLY A 36 8.57 33.37 -3.99
CA GLY A 36 9.23 34.21 -5.00
C GLY A 36 8.52 34.33 -6.34
N CYS A 37 7.70 33.35 -6.74
CA CYS A 37 7.16 33.26 -8.10
C CYS A 37 5.65 33.55 -8.19
N ASP A 38 5.28 34.68 -8.79
CA ASP A 38 3.88 35.06 -9.03
C ASP A 38 3.14 34.11 -9.98
N GLU A 39 3.82 33.60 -11.01
CA GLU A 39 3.22 32.70 -12.01
C GLU A 39 2.80 31.37 -11.36
N CYS A 40 3.68 30.76 -10.57
CA CYS A 40 3.35 29.52 -9.85
C CYS A 40 2.28 29.75 -8.78
N ARG A 41 2.26 30.91 -8.10
CA ARG A 41 1.17 31.27 -7.19
C ARG A 41 -0.17 31.38 -7.91
N HIS A 42 -0.19 31.99 -9.09
CA HIS A 42 -1.39 32.08 -9.91
C HIS A 42 -1.89 30.68 -10.30
N GLN A 43 -1.01 29.80 -10.77
CA GLN A 43 -1.36 28.42 -11.12
C GLN A 43 -1.94 27.63 -9.93
N VAL A 44 -1.34 27.74 -8.75
CA VAL A 44 -1.87 27.15 -7.51
C VAL A 44 -3.25 27.74 -7.15
N GLY A 45 -3.44 29.04 -7.36
CA GLY A 45 -4.73 29.72 -7.19
C GLY A 45 -5.82 29.14 -8.09
N GLU A 46 -5.52 28.91 -9.37
CA GLU A 46 -6.44 28.30 -10.33
C GLU A 46 -6.80 26.86 -9.94
N LEU A 47 -5.82 26.05 -9.52
CA LEU A 47 -6.05 24.69 -9.01
C LEU A 47 -6.98 24.68 -7.80
N HIS A 48 -6.77 25.59 -6.84
CA HIS A 48 -7.66 25.74 -5.70
C HIS A 48 -9.05 26.21 -6.10
N ALA A 49 -9.19 27.08 -7.10
CA ALA A 49 -10.48 27.55 -7.58
C ALA A 49 -11.31 26.39 -8.17
N VAL A 50 -10.69 25.55 -9.01
CA VAL A 50 -11.32 24.33 -9.54
C VAL A 50 -11.73 23.39 -8.40
N SER A 51 -10.82 23.13 -7.46
CA SER A 51 -11.08 22.27 -6.30
C SER A 51 -12.26 22.76 -5.45
N ARG A 52 -12.41 24.07 -5.24
CA ARG A 52 -13.56 24.66 -4.56
C ARG A 52 -14.86 24.54 -5.37
N ALA A 53 -14.82 24.81 -6.67
CA ALA A 53 -15.98 24.70 -7.55
C ALA A 53 -16.53 23.25 -7.63
N MET A 54 -15.63 22.26 -7.64
CA MET A 54 -16.01 20.86 -7.57
C MET A 54 -16.66 20.51 -6.22
N ARG A 55 -16.08 20.95 -5.09
CA ARG A 55 -16.68 20.72 -3.76
C ARG A 55 -18.07 21.34 -3.65
N ALA A 56 -18.23 22.59 -4.08
CA ALA A 56 -19.52 23.29 -4.06
C ALA A 56 -20.59 22.55 -4.89
N SER A 57 -20.21 22.00 -6.04
CA SER A 57 -21.11 21.18 -6.87
C SER A 57 -21.55 19.87 -6.19
N LEU A 58 -20.74 19.33 -5.27
CA LEU A 58 -20.97 18.06 -4.59
C LEU A 58 -21.74 18.20 -3.27
N GLU A 59 -21.90 19.42 -2.73
CA GLU A 59 -22.61 19.66 -1.46
C GLU A 59 -24.08 19.19 -1.51
N GLY A 60 -24.70 19.11 -2.69
CA GLY A 60 -26.04 18.53 -2.88
C GLY A 60 -26.10 17.00 -2.93
N ILE A 61 -24.97 16.32 -3.09
CA ILE A 61 -24.86 14.84 -3.19
C ILE A 61 -24.46 14.23 -1.82
N ALA A 62 -24.04 15.06 -0.86
CA ALA A 62 -23.61 14.64 0.48
C ALA A 62 -24.71 14.09 1.40
N ALA A 63 -25.91 13.81 0.87
CA ALA A 63 -27.00 13.15 1.61
C ALA A 63 -26.76 11.64 1.85
N ILE A 64 -25.63 11.09 1.40
CA ILE A 64 -25.20 9.75 1.82
C ILE A 64 -24.57 9.89 3.21
N ASP A 65 -25.27 9.40 4.24
CA ASP A 65 -24.78 9.36 5.62
C ASP A 65 -23.68 8.29 5.79
N VAL A 66 -22.54 8.53 5.14
CA VAL A 66 -21.33 7.73 5.28
C VAL A 66 -20.76 7.90 6.69
N VAL A 67 -21.00 9.06 7.31
CA VAL A 67 -20.48 9.39 8.64
C VAL A 67 -21.04 8.44 9.70
N GLU A 68 -22.35 8.20 9.69
CA GLU A 68 -22.97 7.27 10.63
C GLU A 68 -22.54 5.81 10.38
N GLN A 69 -22.43 5.41 9.11
CA GLN A 69 -21.95 4.07 8.75
C GLN A 69 -20.49 3.82 9.18
N VAL A 70 -19.62 4.84 9.07
CA VAL A 70 -18.23 4.76 9.54
C VAL A 70 -18.17 4.72 11.06
N ARG A 71 -18.97 5.54 11.76
CA ARG A 71 -19.03 5.56 13.23
C ARG A 71 -19.40 4.19 13.80
N TRP A 72 -20.40 3.54 13.21
CA TRP A 72 -20.79 2.18 13.60
C TRP A 72 -19.63 1.19 13.47
N ARG A 73 -18.91 1.20 12.33
CA ARG A 73 -17.79 0.27 12.10
C ARG A 73 -16.61 0.48 13.05
N VAL A 74 -16.27 1.74 13.37
CA VAL A 74 -15.17 2.06 14.29
C VAL A 74 -15.51 1.67 15.73
N ALA A 75 -16.77 1.88 16.14
CA ALA A 75 -17.24 1.49 17.47
C ALA A 75 -17.21 -0.02 17.68
N GLU A 76 -17.57 -0.81 16.66
CA GLU A 76 -17.56 -2.28 16.73
C GLU A 76 -16.12 -2.84 16.83
N GLN A 77 -15.20 -2.31 16.02
CA GLN A 77 -13.80 -2.75 16.03
C GLN A 77 -13.08 -2.46 17.36
N SER A 78 -13.47 -1.39 18.05
CA SER A 78 -12.85 -0.99 19.33
C SER A 78 -13.28 -1.88 20.50
N ARG A 79 -14.46 -2.51 20.43
CA ARG A 79 -15.00 -3.36 21.50
C ARG A 79 -14.32 -4.72 21.60
N ASP A 80 -13.79 -5.22 20.49
CA ASP A 80 -13.30 -6.60 20.40
C ASP A 80 -11.85 -6.78 20.90
N VAL A 81 -11.10 -5.68 21.02
CA VAL A 81 -9.72 -5.68 21.55
C VAL A 81 -9.70 -5.76 23.08
N GLY A 82 -10.67 -5.16 23.76
CA GLY A 82 -10.71 -5.08 25.22
C GLY A 82 -11.20 -6.36 25.94
N ARG A 83 -12.01 -7.21 25.27
CA ARG A 83 -12.63 -8.38 25.91
C ARG A 83 -11.83 -9.67 25.80
N ARG A 84 -10.87 -9.76 24.87
CA ARG A 84 -10.06 -10.97 24.62
C ARG A 84 -8.89 -11.16 25.61
N TYR A 85 -8.56 -10.15 26.42
CA TYR A 85 -7.46 -10.21 27.40
C TYR A 85 -7.93 -10.14 28.86
N SER A 86 -9.08 -10.75 29.19
CA SER A 86 -9.35 -11.04 30.60
C SER A 86 -8.32 -12.07 31.07
N ALA A 87 -7.58 -11.76 32.14
CA ALA A 87 -6.50 -12.59 32.69
C ALA A 87 -6.94 -14.04 33.00
N PHE A 88 -8.24 -14.28 33.17
CA PHE A 88 -8.82 -15.61 33.37
C PHE A 88 -8.94 -16.46 32.10
N GLY A 89 -8.84 -15.86 30.90
CA GLY A 89 -8.87 -16.58 29.61
C GLY A 89 -7.54 -17.23 29.22
N LEU A 90 -6.43 -16.88 29.89
CA LEU A 90 -5.09 -17.38 29.56
C LEU A 90 -4.74 -18.69 30.28
N VAL A 91 -5.49 -19.08 31.31
CA VAL A 91 -5.26 -20.31 32.08
C VAL A 91 -5.37 -21.58 31.21
N PRO A 92 -6.41 -21.78 30.39
CA PRO A 92 -6.48 -22.96 29.52
C PRO A 92 -5.47 -22.92 28.36
N LEU A 93 -4.99 -21.74 27.96
CA LEU A 93 -4.04 -21.57 26.85
C LEU A 93 -2.60 -21.95 27.26
N ALA A 94 -2.23 -21.73 28.53
CA ALA A 94 -0.92 -22.10 29.05
C ALA A 94 -0.71 -23.63 29.09
N LEU A 95 -1.78 -24.40 29.34
CA LEU A 95 -1.73 -25.86 29.38
C LEU A 95 -1.54 -26.46 27.99
N THR A 96 -2.22 -25.94 26.96
CA THR A 96 -2.09 -26.46 25.59
C THR A 96 -0.72 -26.12 24.99
N ALA A 97 -0.21 -24.91 25.21
CA ALA A 97 1.11 -24.50 24.72
C ALA A 97 2.24 -25.38 25.30
N SER A 98 2.16 -25.71 26.59
CA SER A 98 3.14 -26.58 27.25
C SER A 98 3.14 -27.99 26.67
N LEU A 99 1.95 -28.54 26.35
CA LEU A 99 1.83 -29.86 25.75
C LEU A 99 2.42 -29.89 24.32
N ILE A 100 2.11 -28.88 23.51
CA ILE A 100 2.59 -28.77 22.12
C ILE A 100 4.12 -28.64 22.09
N LEU A 101 4.70 -27.79 22.93
CA LEU A 101 6.15 -27.61 23.00
C LEU A 101 6.85 -28.87 23.50
N GLY A 102 6.32 -29.54 24.53
CA GLY A 102 6.87 -30.80 25.03
C GLY A 102 6.87 -31.92 23.98
N VAL A 103 5.74 -32.10 23.27
CA VAL A 103 5.62 -33.08 22.18
C VAL A 103 6.51 -32.70 20.99
N GLY A 104 6.56 -31.42 20.63
CA GLY A 104 7.40 -30.93 19.53
C GLY A 104 8.89 -31.11 19.78
N VAL A 105 9.37 -30.78 20.98
CA VAL A 105 10.78 -30.97 21.38
C VAL A 105 11.14 -32.46 21.39
N THR A 106 10.26 -33.31 21.93
CA THR A 106 10.52 -34.75 21.98
C THR A 106 10.52 -35.38 20.59
N LEU A 107 9.56 -35.08 19.71
CA LEU A 107 9.60 -35.55 18.32
C LEU A 107 10.76 -34.96 17.52
N GLY A 108 11.03 -33.65 17.66
CA GLY A 108 12.12 -32.97 16.97
C GLY A 108 13.48 -33.56 17.32
N SER A 109 13.72 -33.88 18.60
CA SER A 109 14.95 -34.55 19.03
C SER A 109 15.12 -35.95 18.42
N ARG A 110 14.00 -36.66 18.16
CA ARG A 110 14.03 -37.97 17.50
C ARG A 110 14.28 -37.86 16.00
N LEU A 111 13.77 -36.80 15.37
CA LEU A 111 13.97 -36.53 13.93
C LEU A 111 15.34 -35.90 13.61
N ALA A 112 15.95 -35.19 14.55
CA ALA A 112 17.30 -34.64 14.42
C ALA A 112 18.40 -35.72 14.50
N SER A 113 18.04 -36.96 14.81
CA SER A 113 18.91 -38.10 14.58
C SER A 113 19.29 -38.12 13.09
N PRO A 114 20.57 -38.18 12.73
CA PRO A 114 20.99 -38.08 11.33
C PRO A 114 20.39 -39.22 10.51
N LEU A 115 19.46 -38.88 9.61
CA LEU A 115 18.97 -39.79 8.59
C LEU A 115 20.07 -40.01 7.52
N PRO A 116 20.15 -41.20 6.90
CA PRO A 116 21.00 -41.41 5.74
C PRO A 116 20.60 -40.43 4.64
N SER A 117 21.59 -39.81 4.00
CA SER A 117 21.42 -38.80 2.94
C SER A 117 20.50 -39.33 1.83
N ALA A 118 19.26 -38.84 1.79
CA ALA A 118 18.35 -39.04 0.68
C ALA A 118 18.62 -37.97 -0.38
N ASP A 119 18.88 -38.42 -1.61
CA ASP A 119 19.14 -37.58 -2.78
C ASP A 119 18.04 -36.53 -3.00
N ILE A 120 18.48 -35.28 -3.13
CA ILE A 120 17.63 -34.11 -3.33
C ILE A 120 17.17 -34.06 -4.80
N SER A 121 16.28 -34.98 -5.18
CA SER A 121 15.61 -34.95 -6.49
C SER A 121 14.20 -34.34 -6.44
N THR A 122 13.71 -33.97 -5.25
CA THR A 122 12.35 -33.44 -5.03
C THR A 122 12.23 -31.93 -5.11
N ALA A 123 13.35 -31.18 -5.03
CA ALA A 123 13.34 -29.71 -5.14
C ALA A 123 12.85 -29.20 -6.53
N ALA A 124 12.98 -30.02 -7.58
CA ALA A 124 12.52 -29.66 -8.92
C ALA A 124 10.99 -29.67 -9.10
N ARG A 125 10.22 -30.19 -8.13
CA ARG A 125 8.77 -30.37 -8.27
C ARG A 125 7.92 -29.17 -7.82
N MET A 126 8.53 -28.06 -7.38
CA MET A 126 7.85 -26.84 -6.91
C MET A 126 8.21 -25.57 -7.71
N ALA A 127 8.35 -25.67 -9.03
CA ALA A 127 8.48 -24.48 -9.90
C ALA A 127 7.15 -24.22 -10.64
N PRO A 128 6.26 -23.33 -10.14
CA PRO A 128 4.96 -23.05 -10.75
C PRO A 128 5.03 -22.12 -11.97
N PHE A 129 6.20 -21.58 -12.30
CA PHE A 129 6.40 -20.69 -13.44
C PHE A 129 7.49 -21.24 -14.36
N VAL A 130 7.07 -21.81 -15.49
CA VAL A 130 7.98 -22.01 -16.62
C VAL A 130 8.30 -20.62 -17.17
N ALA A 131 9.58 -20.25 -17.14
CA ALA A 131 10.04 -19.02 -17.75
C ALA A 131 9.82 -19.08 -19.27
N VAL A 132 8.88 -18.29 -19.79
CA VAL A 132 8.76 -18.06 -21.24
C VAL A 132 9.78 -16.96 -21.60
N PRO A 133 10.79 -17.24 -22.43
CA PRO A 133 11.78 -16.23 -22.81
C PRO A 133 11.13 -15.12 -23.66
N PRO A 134 11.55 -13.85 -23.50
CA PRO A 134 11.05 -12.76 -24.33
C PRO A 134 11.41 -13.03 -25.80
N GLY A 135 10.39 -13.03 -26.67
CA GLY A 135 10.52 -13.30 -28.11
C GLY A 135 9.54 -14.31 -28.69
N ASN A 136 8.81 -15.07 -27.86
CA ASN A 136 7.95 -16.16 -28.33
C ASN A 136 6.46 -15.80 -28.52
N VAL A 137 6.11 -14.51 -28.58
CA VAL A 137 4.71 -14.04 -28.65
C VAL A 137 4.13 -14.14 -30.07
N CYS A 138 4.97 -14.27 -31.10
CA CYS A 138 4.53 -14.14 -32.50
C CYS A 138 4.27 -15.46 -33.25
N LEU A 139 4.30 -16.63 -32.58
CA LEU A 139 4.13 -17.91 -33.29
C LEU A 139 2.68 -18.21 -33.73
N ASN A 140 1.68 -17.41 -33.36
CA ASN A 140 0.28 -17.74 -33.68
C ASN A 140 -0.66 -16.54 -33.93
N TYR A 141 -0.14 -15.36 -34.27
CA TYR A 141 -0.97 -14.18 -34.59
C TYR A 141 -0.73 -13.69 -36.03
N PRO A 142 -1.74 -13.72 -36.91
CA PRO A 142 -1.60 -13.30 -38.31
C PRO A 142 -1.39 -11.79 -38.48
N SER A 143 -1.58 -10.99 -37.43
CA SER A 143 -1.32 -9.55 -37.42
C SER A 143 0.16 -9.17 -37.54
N CYS A 144 1.08 -10.12 -37.33
CA CYS A 144 2.52 -9.86 -37.44
C CYS A 144 3.08 -9.93 -38.87
N TYR A 145 2.29 -10.38 -39.86
CA TYR A 145 2.75 -10.56 -41.25
C TYR A 145 2.02 -9.70 -42.28
N LEU A 146 1.26 -8.69 -41.86
CA LEU A 146 0.67 -7.73 -42.79
C LEU A 146 1.73 -6.71 -43.21
N ARG A 147 2.08 -6.76 -44.50
CA ARG A 147 3.07 -5.93 -45.17
C ARG A 147 2.42 -4.73 -45.83
#